data_AF-A0A929VC25-F1
#
_entry.id   AF-A0A929VC25-F1
#
_cell.length_a   1.000
_cell.length_b   1.000
_cell.length_c   1.000
_cell.angle_alpha   90.00
_cell.angle_beta   90.00
_cell.angle_gamma   90.00
#
_symmetry.space_group_name_H-M   'P 1'
#
loop_
_entity.id
_entity.type
_entity.pdbx_description
1 polymer ?
#
loop_
_entity_poly.entity_id
_entity_poly.type
_entity_poly.pdbx_seq_one_letter_code
_entity_poly.pdbx_strand_id
1 'polypeptide(L)'
;MKDPKAIQITVPKGVELIIRQIEQAGYEAYAVGGCVRDALLGREPEDWDITTSAKPEVVKSLFLRTIDTGIEHGTVTVLLSVQEAG
;
A
#
# COMPACT_ATOMS: atom_id res chain seq x y z
N MET A 1 18.46 -9.33 28.03
CA MET A 1 17.22 -9.30 27.21
C MET A 1 17.01 -7.83 26.86
N LYS A 2 17.16 -7.42 25.59
CA LYS A 2 16.95 -6.02 25.20
C LYS A 2 15.45 -5.73 25.28
N ASP A 3 15.06 -4.62 25.90
CA ASP A 3 13.68 -4.13 25.86
C ASP A 3 13.16 -4.11 24.42
N PRO A 4 11.99 -4.71 24.12
CA PRO A 4 11.37 -4.52 22.84
C PRO A 4 10.89 -3.06 22.81
N LYS A 5 11.74 -2.14 22.33
CA LYS A 5 11.27 -0.83 21.91
C LYS A 5 10.08 -1.08 20.99
N ALA A 6 8.93 -0.50 21.35
CA ALA A 6 7.74 -0.57 20.52
C ALA A 6 8.14 -0.14 19.10
N ILE A 7 7.97 -1.04 18.13
CA ILE A 7 8.26 -0.73 16.74
C ILE A 7 7.17 0.23 16.29
N GLN A 8 7.56 1.46 15.98
CA GLN A 8 6.67 2.49 15.49
C GLN A 8 6.87 2.59 13.97
N ILE A 9 5.89 2.07 13.22
CA ILE A 9 5.88 2.12 11.76
C ILE A 9 4.99 3.30 11.36
N THR A 10 5.56 4.24 10.61
CA THR A 10 4.80 5.32 9.98
C THR A 10 4.47 4.92 8.55
N VAL A 11 3.19 4.73 8.26
CA VAL A 11 2.71 4.40 6.92
C VAL A 11 2.32 5.70 6.20
N PRO A 12 2.73 5.93 4.94
CA PRO A 12 2.29 7.09 4.18
C PRO A 12 0.78 7.11 4.03
N LYS A 13 0.17 8.30 4.16
CA LYS A 13 -1.28 8.48 4.06
C LYS A 13 -1.89 7.91 2.78
N GLY A 14 -1.16 7.97 1.66
CA GLY A 14 -1.59 7.37 0.40
C GLY A 14 -1.74 5.84 0.47
N VAL A 15 -0.81 5.16 1.13
CA VAL A 15 -0.86 3.71 1.32
C VAL A 15 -2.04 3.33 2.20
N GLU A 16 -2.25 4.05 3.31
CA GLU A 16 -3.41 3.84 4.19
C GLU A 16 -4.74 4.03 3.45
N LEU A 17 -4.84 5.06 2.59
CA LEU A 17 -6.04 5.32 1.78
C LEU A 17 -6.32 4.19 0.80
N ILE A 18 -5.29 3.69 0.10
CA ILE A 18 -5.45 2.58 -0.85
C ILE A 18 -5.94 1.32 -0.14
N ILE A 19 -5.29 0.94 0.97
CA ILE A 19 -5.67 -0.25 1.75
C ILE A 19 -7.13 -0.12 2.21
N ARG A 20 -7.48 1.00 2.85
CA ARG A 20 -8.86 1.21 3.35
C ARG A 20 -9.90 1.17 2.25
N GLN A 21 -9.61 1.74 1.08
CA GLN A 21 -10.56 1.76 -0.02
C GLN A 21 -10.79 0.36 -0.60
N ILE A 22 -9.76 -0.48 -0.66
CA ILE A 22 -9.88 -1.88 -1.08
C ILE A 22 -10.64 -2.69 -0.02
N GLU A 23 -10.35 -2.49 1.27
CA GLU A 23 -11.07 -3.13 2.38
C GLU A 23 -12.55 -2.77 2.42
N GLN A 24 -12.88 -1.49 2.19
CA GLN A 24 -14.27 -1.02 2.10
C GLN A 24 -15.03 -1.65 0.92
N ALA A 25 -14.31 -2.05 -0.14
CA ALA A 25 -14.89 -2.79 -1.25
C ALA A 25 -15.04 -4.31 -0.96
N GLY A 26 -14.66 -4.78 0.23
CA GLY A 26 -14.83 -6.16 0.67
C GLY A 26 -13.66 -7.09 0.35
N TYR A 27 -12.49 -6.55 0.03
CA TYR A 27 -11.28 -7.31 -0.29
C TYR A 27 -10.20 -7.11 0.76
N GLU A 28 -9.34 -8.11 0.96
CA GLU A 28 -8.21 -7.97 1.88
C GLU A 28 -7.12 -7.12 1.22
N ALA A 29 -6.41 -6.29 1.98
CA ALA A 29 -5.28 -5.51 1.48
C ALA A 29 -4.21 -5.30 2.56
N TYR A 30 -2.93 -5.49 2.20
CA TYR A 30 -1.82 -5.41 3.15
C TYR A 30 -0.59 -4.79 2.51
N ALA A 31 0.14 -3.96 3.27
CA ALA A 31 1.50 -3.59 2.91
C ALA A 31 2.43 -4.81 3.05
N VAL A 32 3.29 -5.06 2.07
CA VAL A 32 4.17 -6.23 2.03
C VAL A 32 5.56 -5.89 1.48
N GLY A 33 6.50 -6.83 1.59
CA GLY A 33 7.79 -6.71 0.92
C GLY A 33 8.81 -5.85 1.66
N GLY A 34 9.64 -5.15 0.88
CA GLY A 34 10.79 -4.38 1.37
C GLY A 34 10.38 -3.28 2.34
N CYS A 35 9.27 -2.60 2.08
CA CYS A 35 8.79 -1.49 2.90
C CYS A 35 8.51 -1.90 4.35
N VAL A 36 7.93 -3.09 4.56
CA VAL A 36 7.66 -3.64 5.89
C VAL A 36 8.97 -3.98 6.60
N ARG A 37 9.90 -4.64 5.91
CA ARG A 37 11.23 -4.95 6.46
C ARG A 37 11.95 -3.68 6.90
N ASP A 38 12.00 -2.67 6.03
CA ASP A 38 12.75 -1.46 6.26
C ASP A 38 12.12 -0.64 7.39
N ALA A 39 10.80 -0.51 7.42
CA ALA A 39 10.08 0.12 8.53
C ALA A 39 10.32 -0.59 9.87
N LEU A 40 10.31 -1.94 9.90
CA LEU A 40 10.62 -2.72 11.10
C LEU A 40 12.06 -2.52 11.59
N LEU A 41 12.99 -2.26 10.68
CA LEU A 41 14.39 -1.93 10.97
C LEU A 41 14.61 -0.45 11.31
N GLY A 42 13.55 0.36 11.33
CA GLY A 42 13.63 1.81 11.56
C GLY A 42 14.29 2.58 10.41
N ARG A 43 14.25 2.02 9.19
CA ARG A 43 14.70 2.66 7.96
C ARG A 43 13.50 3.21 7.20
N GLU A 44 13.70 4.27 6.44
CA GLU A 44 12.67 4.81 5.56
C GLU A 44 12.54 3.91 4.31
N PRO A 45 11.35 3.38 4.00
CA PRO A 45 11.12 2.66 2.75
C PRO A 45 11.24 3.56 1.52
N GLU A 46 11.88 3.07 0.45
CA GLU A 46 11.98 3.79 -0.83
C GLU A 46 10.68 3.72 -1.64
N ASP A 47 9.96 2.59 -1.51
CA ASP A 47 8.68 2.31 -2.14
C ASP A 47 7.73 1.62 -1.15
N TRP A 48 6.46 1.46 -1.56
CA TRP A 48 5.46 0.75 -0.78
C TRP A 48 4.64 -0.17 -1.67
N ASP A 49 4.77 -1.47 -1.45
CA ASP A 49 3.98 -2.48 -2.13
C ASP A 49 2.74 -2.87 -1.32
N ILE A 50 1.62 -3.02 -2.01
CA ILE A 50 0.35 -3.50 -1.45
C ILE A 50 -0.05 -4.76 -2.19
N THR A 51 -0.38 -5.82 -1.44
CA THR A 51 -1.05 -7.00 -1.98
C THR A 51 -2.52 -7.00 -1.60
N THR A 52 -3.36 -7.63 -2.43
CA THR A 52 -4.80 -7.71 -2.18
C THR A 52 -5.40 -9.00 -2.73
N SER A 53 -6.51 -9.45 -2.14
CA SER A 53 -7.32 -10.52 -2.72
C SER A 53 -8.12 -10.08 -3.96
N ALA A 54 -8.22 -8.77 -4.22
CA ALA A 54 -8.89 -8.22 -5.39
C ALA A 54 -8.12 -8.51 -6.68
N LYS A 55 -8.86 -8.83 -7.75
CA LYS A 55 -8.28 -8.95 -9.08
C LYS A 55 -7.91 -7.56 -9.65
N PRO A 56 -6.96 -7.47 -10.60
CA PRO A 56 -6.53 -6.20 -11.17
C PRO A 56 -7.67 -5.33 -11.73
N GLU A 57 -8.67 -5.93 -12.38
CA GLU A 57 -9.84 -5.23 -12.91
C GLU A 57 -10.68 -4.58 -11.81
N VAL A 58 -10.76 -5.20 -10.63
CA VAL A 58 -11.43 -4.63 -9.46
C VAL A 58 -10.63 -3.44 -8.95
N VAL A 59 -9.32 -3.58 -8.77
CA VAL A 59 -8.45 -2.49 -8.33
C VAL A 59 -8.57 -1.28 -9.26
N LYS A 60 -8.54 -1.51 -10.57
CA LYS A 60 -8.72 -0.46 -11.59
C LYS A 60 -10.08 0.23 -11.51
N SER A 61 -11.14 -0.49 -11.12
CA SER A 61 -12.48 0.11 -10.93
C SER A 61 -12.60 0.96 -9.67
N LEU A 62 -11.77 0.72 -8.65
CA LEU A 62 -11.80 1.44 -7.37
C LEU A 62 -11.08 2.79 -7.45
N PHE A 63 -10.10 2.95 -8.33
CA PHE A 63 -9.26 4.14 -8.39
C PHE A 63 -9.37 4.88 -9.72
N LEU A 64 -9.44 6.22 -9.65
CA LEU A 64 -9.63 7.07 -10.84
C LEU A 64 -8.48 6.97 -11.86
N ARG A 65 -7.24 6.81 -11.39
CA ARG A 65 -6.05 6.75 -12.24
C ARG A 65 -5.20 5.56 -11.84
N THR A 66 -5.02 4.64 -12.78
CA THR A 66 -4.16 3.47 -12.64
C THR A 66 -3.28 3.28 -13.88
N ILE A 67 -2.14 2.63 -13.70
CA ILE A 67 -1.27 2.17 -14.79
C ILE A 67 -1.18 0.64 -14.73
N ASP A 68 -1.27 0.00 -15.90
CA ASP A 68 -1.16 -1.45 -16.08
C ASP A 68 0.32 -1.89 -15.98
N THR A 69 0.91 -1.70 -14.81
CA THR A 69 2.31 -2.04 -14.54
C THR A 69 2.45 -3.53 -14.31
N GLY A 70 2.86 -4.28 -15.33
CA GLY A 70 3.01 -5.73 -15.18
C GLY A 70 1.68 -6.45 -14.98
N ILE A 71 0.62 -5.98 -15.66
CA ILE A 71 -0.74 -6.50 -15.53
C ILE A 71 -0.86 -8.00 -15.82
N GLU A 72 0.00 -8.54 -16.70
CA GLU A 72 0.09 -9.98 -16.99
C GLU A 72 0.49 -10.81 -15.76
N HIS A 73 1.08 -10.17 -14.76
CA HIS A 73 1.47 -10.78 -13.48
C HIS A 73 0.55 -10.35 -12.32
N GLY A 74 -0.53 -9.61 -12.59
CA GLY A 74 -1.49 -9.18 -11.58
C GLY A 74 -1.15 -7.86 -10.88
N THR A 75 -0.18 -7.10 -11.39
CA THR A 75 0.26 -5.84 -10.76
C THR A 75 -0.39 -4.61 -11.42
N VAL A 76 -0.75 -3.63 -10.59
CA VAL A 76 -1.34 -2.34 -11.00
C VAL A 76 -0.68 -1.24 -10.17
N THR A 77 -0.29 -0.13 -10.80
CA THR A 77 0.14 1.08 -10.07
C THR A 77 -1.05 2.02 -9.90
N VAL A 78 -1.35 2.42 -8.67
CA VAL A 78 -2.38 3.42 -8.36
C VAL A 78 -1.75 4.81 -8.27
N LEU A 79 -2.27 5.77 -9.04
CA LEU A 79 -1.84 7.16 -9.00
C LEU A 79 -2.80 7.98 -8.13
N LEU A 80 -2.38 8.30 -6.91
CA LEU A 80 -3.14 9.17 -6.03
C LEU A 80 -2.84 10.64 -6.33
N SER A 81 -3.90 11.43 -6.38
CA SER A 81 -3.80 12.90 -6.28
C SER A 81 -4.01 13.26 -4.82
N VAL A 82 -2.93 13.24 -4.03
CA VAL A 82 -2.97 13.77 -2.67
C VAL A 82 -2.98 15.29 -2.77
N GLN A 83 -4.14 15.90 -2.55
CA GLN A 83 -4.21 17.31 -2.19
C GLN A 83 -3.67 17.43 -0.76
N GLU A 84 -2.61 18.20 -0.56
CA GLU A 84 -2.20 18.56 0.79
C GLU A 84 -3.34 19.36 1.43
N ALA A 85 -3.89 18.84 2.52
CA ALA A 85 -4.74 19.63 3.38
C ALA A 85 -3.83 20.71 3.99
N GLY A 86 -4.00 21.95 3.55
CA GLY A 86 -3.29 23.11 4.09
C GLY A 86 -3.57 23.37 5.56
#